data_AF-A0A0Q8WRM9-F1
#
_entry.id   AF-A0A0Q8WRM9-F1
#
_cell.length_a   1.000
_cell.length_b   1.000
_cell.length_c   1.000
_cell.angle_alpha   90.00
_cell.angle_beta   90.00
_cell.angle_gamma   90.00
#
_symmetry.space_group_name_H-M   'P 1'
#
loop_
_entity.id
_entity.type
_entity.pdbx_description
1 polymer ?
#
loop_
_entity_poly.entity_id
_entity_poly.type
_entity_poly.pdbx_seq_one_letter_code
_entity_poly.pdbx_strand_id
1 'polypeptide(L)'
;MGKDDPRLIKRYANRKLYDTDLRQFTTLDDLSGLLDKGIRFVVRDHDSGDDRTDEVLAQVLGRRVRGGSGGADLLSGLLRAPSQIAQQLVGEATGLGTTAPEPEEPTKPKKAKSGKKKSGAATKAKKSAKPDGKADEVERQQQEIAELRSQISELTAAVSLLVQERIDAHEASPDSGAADAE
;
A
#
# COMPACT_ATOMS: atom_id res chain seq x y z
N MET A 1 -26.88 -23.54 -6.24
CA MET A 1 -25.45 -23.26 -6.02
C MET A 1 -25.14 -21.98 -6.78
N GLY A 2 -24.82 -20.91 -6.07
CA GLY A 2 -24.84 -19.53 -6.57
C GLY A 2 -23.83 -19.28 -7.69
N LYS A 3 -24.23 -18.47 -8.67
CA LYS A 3 -23.59 -18.26 -9.98
C LYS A 3 -22.42 -17.27 -9.93
N ASP A 4 -21.78 -17.14 -8.78
CA ASP A 4 -20.98 -15.97 -8.40
C ASP A 4 -19.73 -16.34 -7.58
N ASP A 5 -19.27 -17.58 -7.66
CA ASP A 5 -18.07 -17.96 -6.93
C ASP A 5 -16.86 -17.23 -7.54
N PRO A 6 -16.10 -16.44 -6.75
CA PRO A 6 -15.01 -15.67 -7.29
C PRO A 6 -13.89 -16.61 -7.73
N ARG A 7 -13.36 -16.30 -8.91
CA ARG A 7 -12.24 -17.03 -9.53
C ARG A 7 -11.03 -17.06 -8.62
N LEU A 8 -10.52 -18.25 -8.29
CA LEU A 8 -9.40 -18.39 -7.37
C LEU A 8 -8.06 -18.34 -8.12
N ILE A 9 -7.18 -17.45 -7.64
CA ILE A 9 -5.85 -17.25 -8.20
C ILE A 9 -4.82 -17.47 -7.12
N LYS A 10 -3.86 -18.37 -7.39
CA LYS A 10 -2.77 -18.70 -6.47
C LYS A 10 -1.55 -17.85 -6.80
N ARG A 11 -1.06 -17.11 -5.81
CA ARG A 11 0.21 -16.37 -5.90
C ARG A 11 1.33 -17.23 -5.35
N TYR A 12 2.40 -17.37 -6.12
CA TYR A 12 3.63 -18.04 -5.69
C TYR A 12 4.71 -17.00 -5.37
N ALA A 13 5.68 -17.37 -4.52
CA ALA A 13 6.76 -16.49 -4.04
C ALA A 13 7.48 -15.69 -5.15
N ASN A 14 7.64 -16.27 -6.35
CA ASN A 14 8.25 -15.63 -7.51
C ASN A 14 7.29 -14.71 -8.30
N ARG A 15 6.32 -14.08 -7.62
CA ARG A 15 5.26 -13.22 -8.20
C ARG A 15 4.44 -13.88 -9.33
N LYS A 16 4.55 -15.21 -9.48
CA LYS A 16 3.79 -15.97 -10.48
C LYS A 16 2.36 -16.10 -9.98
N LEU A 17 1.41 -15.79 -10.85
CA LEU A 17 -0.01 -15.95 -10.59
C LEU A 17 -0.48 -17.15 -11.38
N TYR A 18 -1.19 -18.06 -10.72
CA TYR A 18 -1.75 -19.25 -11.34
C TYR A 18 -3.26 -19.22 -11.19
N ASP A 19 -3.94 -19.34 -12.31
CA ASP A 19 -5.37 -19.35 -12.37
C ASP A 19 -5.89 -20.78 -12.20
N THR A 20 -6.74 -21.01 -11.20
CA THR A 20 -7.23 -22.37 -10.92
C THR A 20 -8.34 -22.83 -11.87
N ASP A 21 -9.05 -21.89 -12.50
CA ASP A 21 -10.12 -22.20 -13.46
C ASP A 21 -9.55 -22.53 -14.84
N LEU A 22 -8.63 -21.70 -15.34
CA LEU A 22 -7.95 -21.97 -16.63
C LEU A 22 -6.73 -22.88 -16.49
N ARG A 23 -6.34 -23.22 -15.26
CA ARG A 23 -5.20 -24.10 -14.95
C ARG A 23 -3.89 -23.65 -15.61
N GLN A 24 -3.70 -22.34 -15.73
CA GLN A 24 -2.55 -21.76 -16.40
C GLN A 24 -1.96 -20.58 -15.63
N PHE A 25 -0.69 -20.27 -15.91
CA PHE A 25 -0.08 -19.06 -15.41
C PHE A 25 -0.72 -17.84 -16.09
N THR A 26 -1.03 -16.82 -15.28
CA THR A 26 -1.65 -15.58 -15.71
C THR A 26 -0.77 -14.40 -15.35
N THR A 27 -0.95 -13.28 -16.03
CA THR A 27 -0.25 -12.03 -15.72
C THR A 27 -1.16 -11.05 -14.98
N LEU A 28 -0.56 -9.97 -14.46
CA LEU A 28 -1.32 -8.85 -13.89
C LEU A 28 -2.18 -8.12 -14.94
N ASP A 29 -1.75 -8.14 -16.21
CA ASP A 29 -2.49 -7.51 -17.31
C ASP A 29 -3.72 -8.35 -17.66
N ASP A 30 -3.60 -9.69 -17.67
CA ASP A 30 -4.74 -10.59 -17.84
C ASP A 30 -5.77 -10.43 -16.72
N LEU A 31 -5.30 -10.28 -15.47
CA LEU A 31 -6.14 -9.97 -14.32
C LEU A 31 -6.91 -8.67 -14.48
N SER A 32 -6.28 -7.64 -15.07
CA SER A 32 -6.96 -6.38 -15.37
C SER A 32 -8.10 -6.59 -16.38
N GLY A 33 -7.87 -7.43 -17.40
CA GLY A 33 -8.90 -7.80 -18.36
C GLY A 33 -10.05 -8.61 -17.75
N LEU A 34 -9.83 -9.34 -16.65
CA LEU A 34 -10.91 -9.98 -15.90
C LEU A 34 -11.80 -8.96 -15.21
N LEU A 35 -11.23 -7.90 -14.63
CA LEU A 35 -12.00 -6.81 -14.03
C LEU A 35 -12.86 -6.08 -15.06
N ASP A 36 -12.33 -5.85 -16.27
CA ASP A 36 -13.09 -5.21 -17.36
C ASP A 36 -14.27 -6.05 -17.83
N LYS A 37 -14.12 -7.37 -17.78
CA LYS A 37 -15.18 -8.34 -18.09
C LYS A 37 -16.18 -8.51 -16.93
N GLY A 38 -15.99 -7.79 -15.82
CA GLY A 38 -16.82 -7.92 -14.62
C GLY A 38 -16.63 -9.24 -13.86
N ILE A 39 -15.53 -9.95 -14.11
CA ILE A 39 -15.25 -11.24 -13.46
C ILE A 39 -14.55 -10.98 -12.13
N ARG A 40 -15.19 -11.39 -11.04
CA ARG A 40 -14.61 -11.32 -9.69
C ARG A 40 -13.58 -12.41 -9.48
N PHE A 41 -12.45 -12.07 -8.87
CA PHE A 41 -11.41 -13.02 -8.49
C PHE A 41 -10.87 -12.74 -7.09
N VAL A 42 -10.32 -13.77 -6.47
CA VAL A 42 -9.66 -13.73 -5.16
C VAL A 42 -8.25 -14.28 -5.32
N VAL A 43 -7.28 -13.59 -4.74
CA VAL A 43 -5.88 -14.02 -4.78
C VAL A 43 -5.46 -14.54 -3.41
N ARG A 44 -4.99 -15.79 -3.37
CA ARG A 44 -4.40 -16.39 -2.17
C ARG A 44 -2.95 -16.76 -2.37
N ASP A 45 -2.14 -16.54 -1.35
CA ASP A 45 -0.77 -17.03 -1.33
C ASP A 45 -0.75 -18.56 -1.33
N HIS A 46 0.12 -19.16 -2.13
CA HIS A 46 0.25 -20.61 -2.22
C HIS A 46 0.85 -21.22 -0.95
N ASP A 47 1.82 -20.53 -0.34
CA ASP A 47 2.63 -21.07 0.75
C ASP A 47 1.99 -20.75 2.11
N SER A 48 1.48 -19.52 2.29
CA SER A 48 0.82 -19.11 3.54
C SER A 48 -0.70 -19.24 3.53
N GLY A 49 -1.33 -19.28 2.36
CA GLY A 49 -2.79 -19.27 2.23
C GLY A 49 -3.44 -17.91 2.52
N ASP A 50 -2.63 -16.87 2.77
CA ASP A 50 -3.12 -15.52 3.09
C ASP A 50 -3.90 -14.92 1.92
N ASP A 51 -4.93 -14.13 2.24
CA ASP A 51 -5.64 -13.34 1.26
C ASP A 51 -4.78 -12.13 0.84
N ARG A 52 -4.39 -12.12 -0.43
CA ARG A 52 -3.59 -11.05 -1.06
C ARG A 52 -4.40 -10.31 -2.12
N THR A 53 -5.73 -10.45 -2.11
CA THR A 53 -6.62 -9.84 -3.10
C THR A 53 -6.44 -8.32 -3.13
N ASP A 54 -6.43 -7.66 -1.97
CA ASP A 54 -6.29 -6.20 -1.88
C ASP A 54 -4.95 -5.69 -2.44
N GLU A 55 -3.85 -6.38 -2.10
CA GLU A 55 -2.50 -6.04 -2.58
C GLU A 55 -2.41 -6.15 -4.11
N VAL A 56 -2.96 -7.23 -4.67
CA VAL A 56 -2.91 -7.48 -6.11
C VAL A 56 -3.85 -6.56 -6.86
N LEU A 57 -5.06 -6.29 -6.34
CA LEU A 57 -5.99 -5.33 -6.94
C LEU A 57 -5.39 -3.93 -6.99
N ALA A 58 -4.75 -3.48 -5.89
CA ALA A 58 -4.06 -2.19 -5.86
C ALA A 58 -2.92 -2.13 -6.88
N GLN A 59 -2.18 -3.23 -7.05
CA GLN A 59 -1.12 -3.33 -8.06
C GLN A 59 -1.68 -3.25 -9.49
N VAL A 60 -2.77 -3.95 -9.77
CA VAL A 60 -3.46 -3.94 -11.08
C VAL A 60 -3.97 -2.53 -11.40
N LEU A 61 -4.70 -1.89 -10.47
CA LEU A 61 -5.19 -0.52 -10.63
C LEU A 61 -4.06 0.48 -10.81
N GLY A 62 -3.03 0.42 -9.95
CA GLY A 62 -1.90 1.33 -10.01
C GLY A 62 -1.10 1.20 -11.32
N ARG A 63 -1.01 0.00 -11.90
CA ARG A 63 -0.41 -0.19 -13.22
C ARG A 63 -1.27 0.42 -14.33
N ARG A 64 -2.59 0.22 -14.29
CA ARG A 64 -3.52 0.83 -15.26
C ARG A 64 -3.43 2.35 -15.27
N VAL A 65 -3.38 2.97 -14.10
CA VAL A 65 -3.25 4.44 -13.97
C VAL A 65 -1.93 4.95 -14.53
N ARG A 66 -0.82 4.23 -14.32
CA ARG A 66 0.51 4.63 -14.81
C ARG A 66 0.74 4.33 -16.29
N GLY A 67 0.14 3.26 -16.81
CA GLY A 67 0.32 2.80 -18.20
C GLY A 67 -0.69 3.39 -19.18
N GLY A 68 -1.84 3.88 -18.71
CA GLY A 68 -2.81 4.59 -19.53
C GLY A 68 -2.41 6.05 -19.70
N SER A 69 -2.06 6.45 -20.92
CA SER A 69 -2.01 7.86 -21.32
C SER A 69 -3.38 8.49 -21.03
N GLY A 70 -3.48 9.26 -19.94
CA GLY A 70 -4.73 9.89 -19.48
C GLY A 70 -5.28 9.40 -18.13
N GLY A 71 -4.75 8.34 -17.53
CA GLY A 71 -5.23 7.86 -16.21
C GLY A 71 -4.80 8.75 -15.05
N ALA A 72 -3.56 9.24 -15.08
CA ALA A 72 -3.06 10.21 -14.11
C ALA A 72 -3.75 11.57 -14.25
N ASP A 73 -4.03 12.01 -15.49
CA ASP A 73 -4.74 13.27 -15.77
C ASP A 73 -6.22 13.20 -15.37
N LEU A 74 -6.88 12.05 -15.57
CA LEU A 74 -8.25 11.84 -15.12
C LEU A 74 -8.37 11.77 -13.59
N LEU A 75 -7.47 11.06 -12.91
CA LEU A 75 -7.50 10.99 -11.45
C LEU A 75 -7.07 12.30 -10.79
N SER A 76 -6.10 13.01 -11.35
CA SER A 76 -5.75 14.36 -10.88
C SER A 76 -6.88 15.35 -11.16
N GLY A 77 -7.57 15.24 -12.29
CA GLY A 77 -8.81 15.97 -12.58
C GLY A 77 -9.94 15.66 -11.60
N LEU A 78 -10.15 14.37 -11.28
CA LEU A 78 -11.20 13.92 -10.36
C LEU A 78 -10.92 14.33 -8.91
N LEU A 79 -9.66 14.31 -8.50
CA LEU A 79 -9.25 14.72 -7.15
C LEU A 79 -9.21 16.24 -6.99
N ARG A 80 -8.92 16.98 -8.06
CA ARG A 80 -8.81 18.45 -8.05
C ARG A 80 -10.14 19.16 -8.32
N ALA A 81 -11.03 18.53 -9.09
CA ALA A 81 -12.34 19.09 -9.45
C ALA A 81 -13.40 17.99 -9.66
N PRO A 82 -13.83 17.31 -8.58
CA PRO A 82 -14.84 16.26 -8.67
C PRO A 82 -16.18 16.78 -9.23
N SER A 83 -16.49 18.06 -9.01
CA SER A 83 -17.69 18.72 -9.53
C SER A 83 -17.69 18.91 -11.04
N GLN A 84 -16.52 19.10 -11.66
CA GLN A 84 -16.44 19.36 -13.11
C GLN A 84 -16.62 18.07 -13.92
N ILE A 85 -16.00 16.97 -13.48
CA ILE A 85 -16.16 15.66 -14.14
C ILE A 85 -17.59 15.13 -13.94
N ALA A 86 -18.16 15.32 -12.74
CA ALA A 86 -19.58 15.00 -12.52
C ALA A 86 -20.51 15.77 -13.46
N GLN A 87 -20.24 17.07 -13.68
CA GLN A 87 -21.03 17.88 -14.62
C GLN A 87 -20.83 17.47 -16.09
N GLN A 88 -19.63 17.05 -16.49
CA GLN A 88 -19.38 16.56 -17.85
C GLN A 88 -20.04 15.20 -18.11
N LEU A 89 -19.94 14.27 -17.16
CA LEU A 89 -20.60 12.95 -17.27
C LEU A 89 -22.12 13.07 -17.23
N VAL A 90 -22.66 13.93 -16.36
CA VAL A 90 -24.09 14.24 -16.32
C VAL A 90 -24.50 14.94 -17.63
N GLY A 91 -23.73 15.91 -18.12
CA GLY A 91 -24.02 16.62 -19.37
C GLY A 91 -23.96 15.74 -20.62
N GLU A 92 -23.07 14.75 -20.66
CA GLU A 92 -23.04 13.74 -21.75
C GLU A 92 -24.20 12.75 -21.64
N ALA A 93 -24.57 12.32 -20.43
CA ALA A 93 -25.68 11.40 -20.22
C ALA A 93 -27.05 12.07 -20.44
N THR A 94 -27.18 13.38 -20.20
CA THR A 94 -28.45 14.11 -20.36
C THR A 94 -28.55 14.92 -21.66
N GLY A 95 -27.47 15.05 -22.42
CA GLY A 95 -27.45 15.72 -23.72
C GLY A 95 -27.86 17.20 -23.71
N LEU A 96 -28.00 17.82 -22.54
CA LEU A 96 -28.53 19.18 -22.37
C LEU A 96 -27.86 19.86 -21.18
N GLY A 97 -27.29 21.04 -21.45
CA GLY A 97 -26.60 21.86 -20.46
C GLY A 97 -27.51 22.51 -19.40
N THR A 98 -26.85 23.03 -18.36
CA THR A 98 -27.37 23.80 -17.21
C THR A 98 -28.24 22.96 -16.25
N THR A 99 -28.12 22.96 -14.92
CA THR A 99 -27.79 24.00 -13.92
C THR A 99 -27.11 23.39 -12.67
N ALA A 100 -26.47 24.27 -11.90
CA ALA A 100 -25.80 24.13 -10.61
C ALA A 100 -26.62 23.46 -9.45
N PRO A 101 -25.98 23.14 -8.30
CA PRO A 101 -26.21 21.93 -7.49
C PRO A 101 -27.01 22.11 -6.18
N GLU A 102 -27.55 21.01 -5.66
CA GLU A 102 -27.96 20.86 -4.26
C GLU A 102 -27.30 19.59 -3.68
N PRO A 103 -26.49 19.68 -2.61
CA PRO A 103 -25.75 18.52 -2.08
C PRO A 103 -26.53 17.86 -0.93
N GLU A 104 -27.07 16.66 -1.15
CA GLU A 104 -27.47 15.77 -0.06
C GLU A 104 -26.37 14.74 0.23
N GLU A 105 -25.88 14.75 1.48
CA GLU A 105 -24.88 13.84 2.03
C GLU A 105 -25.38 12.38 2.11
N PRO A 106 -24.57 11.37 1.73
CA PRO A 106 -24.85 10.00 2.09
C PRO A 106 -24.24 9.61 3.44
N THR A 107 -25.11 9.22 4.36
CA THR A 107 -24.84 8.67 5.68
C THR A 107 -23.98 7.38 5.66
N LYS A 108 -22.97 7.29 6.54
CA LYS A 108 -22.08 6.14 6.75
C LYS A 108 -22.76 4.94 7.44
N PRO A 109 -22.40 3.67 7.08
CA PRO A 109 -22.83 2.49 7.83
C PRO A 109 -21.89 2.12 9.01
N LYS A 110 -22.46 1.32 9.93
CA LYS A 110 -22.03 1.03 11.31
C LYS A 110 -20.83 0.07 11.42
N LYS A 111 -20.02 0.27 12.47
CA LYS A 111 -18.83 -0.51 12.87
C LYS A 111 -19.16 -1.94 13.35
N ALA A 112 -18.29 -2.88 12.97
CA ALA A 112 -18.22 -4.26 13.45
C ALA A 112 -17.53 -4.37 14.82
N LYS A 113 -17.95 -5.37 15.61
CA LYS A 113 -17.37 -5.77 16.91
C LYS A 113 -16.11 -6.61 16.70
N SER A 114 -15.01 -6.23 17.37
CA SER A 114 -13.77 -6.99 17.52
C SER A 114 -13.83 -7.87 18.77
N GLY A 115 -13.63 -9.17 18.59
CA GLY A 115 -13.48 -10.18 19.65
C GLY A 115 -12.03 -10.67 19.73
N LYS A 116 -11.55 -10.79 20.97
CA LYS A 116 -10.16 -11.02 21.41
C LYS A 116 -9.93 -12.48 21.82
N LYS A 117 -8.79 -13.07 21.46
CA LYS A 117 -8.03 -14.16 22.17
C LYS A 117 -6.73 -14.45 21.38
N LYS A 118 -5.50 -14.27 21.92
CA LYS A 118 -4.67 -15.20 22.77
C LYS A 118 -4.56 -16.61 22.15
N SER A 119 -3.43 -17.31 22.03
CA SER A 119 -2.10 -17.31 22.68
C SER A 119 -1.24 -18.48 22.13
N GLY A 120 0.09 -18.45 22.36
CA GLY A 120 0.99 -19.63 22.42
C GLY A 120 1.86 -19.84 21.17
N ALA A 121 3.20 -19.75 21.14
CA ALA A 121 4.33 -20.24 21.96
C ALA A 121 4.94 -21.57 21.47
N ALA A 122 6.25 -21.51 21.18
CA ALA A 122 7.25 -22.58 20.98
C ALA A 122 7.13 -23.41 19.67
N THR A 123 8.17 -23.91 18.99
CA THR A 123 9.47 -24.40 19.45
C THR A 123 10.49 -24.50 18.29
N LYS A 124 11.77 -24.55 18.66
CA LYS A 124 13.02 -24.51 17.89
C LYS A 124 13.45 -25.88 17.29
N ALA A 125 14.40 -25.80 16.33
CA ALA A 125 15.44 -26.76 15.90
C ALA A 125 15.10 -27.71 14.72
N LYS A 126 16.03 -28.16 13.86
CA LYS A 126 17.36 -27.74 13.35
C LYS A 126 17.74 -28.83 12.31
N LYS A 127 18.44 -28.41 11.24
CA LYS A 127 19.51 -29.13 10.50
C LYS A 127 19.15 -30.08 9.35
N SER A 128 19.64 -29.73 8.16
CA SER A 128 20.63 -30.45 7.31
C SER A 128 20.57 -29.88 5.87
N ALA A 129 21.52 -29.95 4.95
CA ALA A 129 22.98 -29.82 4.91
C ALA A 129 23.40 -29.99 3.42
N LYS A 130 23.87 -28.96 2.70
CA LYS A 130 24.88 -28.95 1.59
C LYS A 130 25.08 -27.49 1.08
N PRO A 131 26.11 -27.13 0.27
CA PRO A 131 26.92 -25.94 0.46
C PRO A 131 26.74 -24.98 -0.71
N ASP A 132 25.79 -24.08 -0.60
CA ASP A 132 25.37 -23.27 -1.75
C ASP A 132 25.70 -21.82 -1.46
N GLY A 133 26.54 -21.19 -2.30
CA GLY A 133 27.13 -19.85 -2.13
C GLY A 133 26.18 -18.67 -1.84
N LYS A 134 24.89 -18.95 -1.67
CA LYS A 134 23.92 -18.09 -0.99
C LYS A 134 24.23 -17.90 0.49
N ALA A 135 24.85 -18.85 1.18
CA ALA A 135 25.23 -18.68 2.58
C ALA A 135 26.32 -17.60 2.74
N ASP A 136 27.35 -17.64 1.88
CA ASP A 136 28.41 -16.64 1.83
C ASP A 136 27.87 -15.25 1.43
N GLU A 137 26.92 -15.20 0.47
CA GLU A 137 26.22 -13.96 0.08
C GLU A 137 25.43 -13.37 1.25
N VAL A 138 24.69 -14.22 1.98
CA VAL A 138 23.89 -13.80 3.14
C VAL A 138 24.77 -13.32 4.28
N GLU A 139 25.92 -13.96 4.51
CA GLU A 139 26.89 -13.51 5.53
C GLU A 139 27.51 -12.16 5.15
N ARG A 140 27.85 -11.95 3.88
CA ARG A 140 28.34 -10.65 3.37
C ARG A 140 27.28 -9.55 3.51
N GLN A 141 26.04 -9.85 3.12
CA GLN A 141 24.92 -8.92 3.29
C GLN A 141 24.65 -8.63 4.77
N GLN A 142 24.78 -9.61 5.65
CA GLN A 142 24.63 -9.41 7.09
C GLN A 142 25.75 -8.56 7.68
N GLN A 143 26.98 -8.71 7.20
CA GLN A 143 28.11 -7.87 7.58
C GLN A 143 27.91 -6.42 7.11
N GLU A 144 27.48 -6.22 5.86
CA GLU A 144 27.16 -4.90 5.32
C GLU A 144 26.01 -4.24 6.08
N ILE A 145 24.94 -4.98 6.40
CA ILE A 145 23.84 -4.48 7.24
C ILE A 145 24.32 -4.12 8.65
N ALA A 146 25.24 -4.90 9.24
CA ALA A 146 25.79 -4.60 10.56
C ALA A 146 26.64 -3.33 10.53
N GLU A 147 27.46 -3.15 9.49
CA GLU A 147 28.28 -1.95 9.29
C GLU A 147 27.41 -0.71 9.08
N LEU A 148 26.40 -0.78 8.21
CA LEU A 148 25.45 0.31 7.98
C LEU A 148 24.70 0.68 9.27
N ARG A 149 24.32 -0.31 10.10
CA ARG A 149 23.70 -0.04 11.41
C ARG A 149 24.64 0.67 12.37
N SER A 150 25.94 0.34 12.35
CA SER A 150 26.96 1.03 13.16
C SER A 150 27.08 2.49 12.71
N GLN A 151 27.20 2.73 11.40
CA GLN A 151 27.28 4.08 10.84
C GLN A 151 26.03 4.91 11.16
N ILE A 152 24.84 4.33 11.06
CA ILE A 152 23.59 5.00 11.45
C ILE A 152 23.60 5.35 12.94
N SER A 153 24.08 4.46 13.80
CA SER A 153 24.17 4.73 15.24
C SER A 153 25.14 5.89 15.54
N GLU A 154 26.30 5.92 14.89
CA GLU A 154 27.27 7.01 15.05
C GLU A 154 26.72 8.35 14.55
N LEU A 155 26.10 8.37 13.38
CA LEU A 155 25.45 9.57 12.84
C LEU A 155 24.30 10.03 13.74
N THR A 156 23.51 9.11 14.28
CA THR A 156 22.43 9.44 15.22
C THR A 156 22.97 10.06 16.50
N ALA A 157 24.09 9.55 17.03
CA ALA A 157 24.76 10.13 18.19
C ALA A 157 25.31 11.52 17.89
N ALA A 158 25.97 11.71 16.74
CA ALA A 158 26.50 13.01 16.31
C ALA A 158 25.38 14.05 16.11
N VAL A 159 24.28 13.66 15.47
CA VAL A 159 23.11 14.53 15.29
C VAL A 159 22.46 14.87 16.63
N SER A 160 22.36 13.91 17.55
CA SER A 160 21.81 14.17 18.89
C SER A 160 22.65 15.19 19.65
N LEU A 161 23.98 15.13 19.54
CA LEU A 161 24.87 16.13 20.14
C LEU A 161 24.68 17.53 19.53
N LEU A 162 24.59 17.64 18.20
CA LEU A 162 24.35 18.93 17.54
C LEU A 162 22.98 19.53 17.85
N VAL A 163 21.96 18.67 17.96
CA VAL A 163 20.61 19.11 18.36
C VAL A 163 20.62 19.59 19.81
N GLN A 164 21.33 18.89 20.71
CA GLN A 164 21.46 19.32 22.10
C GLN A 164 22.20 20.65 22.20
N GLU A 165 23.32 20.83 21.49
CA GLU A 165 24.07 22.08 21.45
C GLU A 165 23.21 23.26 20.94
N ARG A 166 22.37 23.01 19.94
CA ARG A 166 21.44 24.04 19.42
C ARG A 166 20.32 24.37 20.40
N ILE A 167 19.83 23.38 21.16
CA ILE A 167 18.82 23.60 22.21
C ILE A 167 19.44 24.41 23.35
N ASP A 168 20.64 24.03 23.82
CA ASP A 168 21.36 24.73 24.88
C ASP A 168 21.69 26.19 24.48
N ALA A 169 22.06 26.42 23.21
CA ALA A 169 22.27 27.77 22.68
C ALA A 169 20.98 28.61 22.58
N HIS A 170 19.82 27.97 22.38
CA HIS A 170 18.51 28.64 22.34
C HIS A 170 17.98 28.95 23.75
N GLU A 171 18.24 28.10 24.75
CA GLU A 171 17.91 28.40 26.15
C GLU A 171 18.80 29.50 26.75
N ALA A 172 20.04 29.65 26.27
CA ALA A 172 20.95 30.71 26.70
C ALA A 172 20.62 32.12 26.18
N SER A 173 19.68 32.26 25.23
CA SER A 173 19.14 33.55 24.80
C SER A 173 17.65 33.67 25.16
N PRO A 174 17.30 33.99 26.42
CA PRO A 174 15.95 34.39 26.75
C PRO A 174 15.68 35.72 26.04
N ASP A 175 14.70 35.69 25.14
CA ASP A 175 14.22 36.85 24.41
C ASP A 175 13.88 38.00 25.37
N SER A 176 14.58 39.10 25.17
CA SER A 176 14.27 40.41 25.71
C SER A 176 12.99 40.91 25.05
N GLY A 177 11.83 40.66 25.65
CA GLY A 177 10.62 41.39 25.24
C GLY A 177 9.30 40.78 25.67
N ALA A 178 8.82 41.10 26.88
CA ALA A 178 7.40 41.35 27.17
C ALA A 178 7.18 41.78 28.63
N ALA A 179 7.01 43.09 28.86
CA ALA A 179 6.13 43.73 29.84
C ALA A 179 6.46 45.24 29.87
N ASP A 180 6.09 46.00 28.84
CA ASP A 180 4.92 46.88 28.90
C ASP A 180 3.66 46.23 29.52
N ALA A 181 3.29 46.66 30.73
CA ALA A 181 1.92 46.89 31.18
C ALA A 181 1.88 47.35 32.66
N GLU A 182 1.43 48.61 32.83
CA GLU A 182 0.82 49.25 34.01
C GLU A 182 1.67 49.61 35.24
#